data_AF-A0A1A7BKD9-F1
#
_entry.id   AF-A0A1A7BKD9-F1
#
_cell.length_a   1.000
_cell.length_b   1.000
_cell.length_c   1.000
_cell.angle_alpha   90.00
_cell.angle_beta   90.00
_cell.angle_gamma   90.00
#
_symmetry.space_group_name_H-M   'P 1'
#
loop_
_entity.id
_entity.type
_entity.pdbx_description
1 polymer ?
#
loop_
_entity_poly.entity_id
_entity_poly.type
_entity_poly.pdbx_seq_one_letter_code
_entity_poly.pdbx_strand_id
1 'polypeptide(L)'
;MIVAHTGTGFFDRKGNFFKTARDATVSDLAGLLGQIGEGESLAPGIAYMLLERRAEIERLFAEHDRMLEEEAAVKAAREAAALDNDNVAKLPSRPVG
;
A
#
# COMPACT_ATOMS: atom_id res chain seq x y z
N MET A 1 35.56 26.89 -29.89
CA MET A 1 34.15 27.22 -30.21
C MET A 1 33.28 26.31 -29.35
N ILE A 2 32.75 26.81 -28.23
CA ILE A 2 31.81 26.01 -27.41
C ILE A 2 30.43 26.26 -28.03
N VAL A 3 29.88 25.24 -28.67
CA VAL A 3 28.53 25.25 -29.22
C VAL A 3 27.55 24.98 -28.09
N ALA A 4 26.38 25.62 -28.10
CA ALA A 4 25.29 25.23 -27.20
C ALA A 4 24.66 23.93 -27.70
N HIS A 5 24.35 23.00 -26.78
CA HIS A 5 23.74 21.70 -27.10
C HIS A 5 22.45 21.55 -26.29
N THR A 6 21.42 20.96 -26.89
CA THR A 6 20.15 20.64 -26.21
C THR A 6 20.11 19.16 -25.83
N GLY A 7 19.57 18.84 -24.66
CA GLY A 7 19.41 17.46 -24.18
C GLY A 7 18.02 17.21 -23.60
N THR A 8 17.64 15.94 -23.48
CA THR A 8 16.44 15.51 -22.76
C THR A 8 16.75 15.33 -21.28
N GLY A 9 15.82 15.70 -20.41
CA GLY A 9 15.88 15.36 -18.99
C GLY A 9 14.49 15.18 -18.40
N PHE A 10 14.48 14.78 -17.13
CA PHE A 10 13.28 14.34 -16.44
C PHE A 10 13.06 15.25 -15.24
N PHE A 11 11.81 15.55 -14.94
CA PHE A 11 11.44 16.32 -13.77
C PHE A 11 10.68 15.43 -12.81
N ASP A 12 10.98 15.54 -11.52
CA ASP A 12 10.13 14.98 -10.47
C ASP A 12 8.85 15.84 -10.32
N ARG A 13 7.91 15.42 -9.47
CA ARG A 13 6.67 16.18 -9.19
C ARG A 13 6.93 17.53 -8.52
N LYS A 14 8.09 17.75 -7.91
CA LYS A 14 8.48 19.02 -7.29
C LYS A 14 9.13 19.99 -8.27
N GLY A 15 9.38 19.55 -9.52
CA GLY A 15 10.03 20.35 -10.56
C GLY A 15 11.56 20.30 -10.51
N ASN A 16 12.16 19.39 -9.74
CA ASN A 16 13.60 19.19 -9.74
C ASN A 16 14.04 18.45 -11.00
N PHE A 17 15.12 18.91 -11.63
CA PHE A 17 15.64 18.34 -12.86
C PHE A 17 16.62 17.20 -12.60
N PHE A 18 16.45 16.09 -13.32
CA PHE A 18 17.30 14.92 -13.29
C PHE A 18 17.74 14.48 -14.68
N LYS A 19 18.93 13.88 -14.73
CA LYS A 19 19.51 13.34 -15.96
C LYS A 19 18.86 12.04 -16.42
N THR A 20 18.27 11.28 -15.49
CA THR A 20 17.64 10.00 -15.77
C THR A 20 16.23 9.93 -15.20
N ALA A 21 15.35 9.17 -15.85
CA ALA A 21 14.00 8.91 -15.36
C ALA A 21 14.01 8.19 -14.00
N ARG A 22 15.01 7.33 -13.79
CA ARG A 22 15.19 6.58 -12.54
C ARG A 22 15.40 7.53 -11.38
N ASP A 23 16.30 8.50 -11.52
CA ASP A 23 16.62 9.44 -10.44
C ASP A 23 15.44 10.36 -10.11
N ALA A 24 14.72 10.84 -11.14
CA ALA A 24 13.50 11.61 -10.95
C ALA A 24 12.44 10.81 -10.16
N THR A 25 12.23 9.55 -10.55
CA THR A 25 11.27 8.65 -9.88
C THR A 25 11.67 8.38 -8.43
N VAL A 26 12.96 8.12 -8.18
CA VAL A 26 13.48 7.90 -6.83
C VAL A 26 13.33 9.15 -5.96
N SER A 27 13.55 10.34 -6.52
CA SER A 27 13.35 11.60 -5.79
C SER A 27 11.89 11.79 -5.41
N ASP A 28 10.96 11.49 -6.32
CA ASP A 28 9.53 11.51 -6.03
C ASP A 28 9.16 10.52 -4.92
N LEU A 29 9.63 9.26 -5.03
CA LEU A 29 9.39 8.23 -4.03
C LEU A 29 9.97 8.62 -2.66
N ALA A 30 11.19 9.15 -2.62
CA ALA A 30 11.80 9.63 -1.39
C ALA A 30 10.99 10.81 -0.79
N GLY A 31 10.45 11.67 -1.65
CA GLY A 31 9.55 12.76 -1.27
C GLY A 31 8.24 12.26 -0.63
N LEU A 32 7.70 11.13 -1.11
CA LEU A 32 6.52 10.49 -0.51
C LEU A 32 6.82 9.81 0.82
N LEU A 33 7.99 9.18 0.94
CA LEU A 33 8.46 8.54 2.16
C LEU A 33 8.79 9.57 3.27
N GLY A 34 9.14 10.79 2.90
CA GLY A 34 9.43 11.88 3.83
C GLY A 34 10.80 11.73 4.49
N GLN A 35 10.93 12.26 5.72
CA GLN A 35 12.14 12.08 6.49
C GLN A 35 12.04 10.82 7.34
N ILE A 36 12.94 9.87 7.10
CA ILE A 36 12.99 8.61 7.83
C ILE A 36 14.33 8.53 8.57
N GLY A 37 14.26 8.35 9.90
CA GLY A 37 15.41 8.27 10.80
C GLY A 37 15.81 9.62 11.41
N GLU A 38 16.72 9.57 12.39
CA GLU A 38 17.34 10.75 12.98
C GLU A 38 18.63 11.07 12.21
N GLY A 39 18.73 12.27 11.63
CA GLY A 39 19.89 12.71 10.84
C GLY A 39 19.65 12.69 9.33
N GLU A 40 20.58 12.09 8.57
CA GLU A 40 20.44 11.96 7.11
C GLU A 40 19.28 11.02 6.79
N SER A 41 18.32 11.50 6.00
CA SER A 41 17.12 10.72 5.68
C SER A 41 17.49 9.44 4.95
N LEU A 42 16.98 8.31 5.43
CA LEU A 42 17.09 7.01 4.76
C LEU A 42 16.14 6.88 3.56
N ALA A 43 15.22 7.83 3.38
CA ALA A 43 14.20 7.78 2.35
C ALA A 43 14.74 7.62 0.91
N PRO A 44 15.86 8.25 0.49
CA PRO A 44 16.42 8.01 -0.84
C PRO A 44 16.86 6.56 -1.04
N GLY A 45 17.52 5.95 -0.04
CA GLY A 45 17.95 4.56 -0.10
C GLY A 45 16.78 3.59 -0.16
N ILE A 46 15.74 3.84 0.64
CA ILE A 46 14.50 3.05 0.62
C ILE A 46 13.79 3.21 -0.73
N ALA A 47 13.69 4.42 -1.27
CA ALA A 47 13.10 4.69 -2.57
C ALA A 47 13.82 3.94 -3.71
N TYR A 48 15.16 3.86 -3.66
CA TYR A 48 15.93 3.03 -4.60
C TYR A 48 15.55 1.55 -4.49
N MET A 49 15.50 1.01 -3.27
CA MET A 49 15.15 -0.40 -3.04
C MET A 49 13.71 -0.71 -3.48
N LEU A 50 12.76 0.18 -3.19
CA LEU A 50 11.37 0.05 -3.64
C LEU A 50 11.28 -0.05 -5.16
N LEU A 51 12.01 0.81 -5.89
CA LEU A 51 12.00 0.79 -7.35
C LEU A 51 12.66 -0.47 -7.92
N GLU A 52 13.72 -0.97 -7.30
CA GLU A 52 14.37 -2.24 -7.69
C GLU A 52 13.48 -3.45 -7.44
N ARG A 53 12.76 -3.47 -6.32
CA ARG A 53 11.90 -4.58 -5.90
C ARG A 53 10.44 -4.39 -6.31
N ARG A 54 10.13 -3.42 -7.19
CA ARG A 54 8.75 -3.01 -7.48
C ARG A 54 7.81 -4.17 -7.82
N ALA A 55 8.27 -5.11 -8.64
CA ALA A 55 7.44 -6.23 -9.10
C ALA A 55 7.14 -7.23 -7.98
N GLU A 56 8.08 -7.42 -7.04
CA GLU A 56 7.87 -8.28 -5.87
C GLU A 56 6.91 -7.60 -4.88
N ILE A 57 7.08 -6.30 -4.66
CA ILE A 57 6.23 -5.50 -3.77
C ILE A 57 4.79 -5.41 -4.30
N GLU A 58 4.61 -5.17 -5.60
CA GLU A 58 3.28 -5.14 -6.23
C GLU A 58 2.55 -6.48 -6.10
N ARG A 59 3.26 -7.62 -6.16
CA ARG A 59 2.66 -8.94 -5.90
C ARG A 59 2.21 -9.07 -4.46
N LEU A 60 3.05 -8.67 -3.50
CA LEU A 60 2.70 -8.72 -2.08
C LEU A 60 1.48 -7.84 -1.77
N PHE A 61 1.36 -6.66 -2.37
CA PHE A 61 0.16 -5.82 -2.21
C PHE A 61 -1.08 -6.50 -2.80
N ALA A 62 -0.99 -7.10 -3.98
CA ALA A 62 -2.12 -7.82 -4.56
C ALA A 62 -2.55 -9.04 -3.72
N GLU A 63 -1.59 -9.75 -3.12
CA GLU A 63 -1.86 -10.86 -2.19
C GLU A 63 -2.52 -10.35 -0.90
N HIS A 64 -1.99 -9.26 -0.33
CA HIS A 64 -2.56 -8.63 0.86
C HIS A 64 -4.01 -8.15 0.63
N ASP A 65 -4.29 -7.55 -0.52
CA ASP A 65 -5.64 -7.09 -0.85
C ASP A 65 -6.64 -8.26 -0.91
N ARG A 66 -6.21 -9.41 -1.45
CA ARG A 66 -7.02 -10.64 -1.41
C ARG A 66 -7.24 -11.16 0.01
N MET A 67 -6.22 -11.11 0.86
CA MET A 67 -6.36 -11.52 2.27
C MET A 67 -7.40 -10.65 2.99
N LEU A 68 -7.43 -9.34 2.74
CA LEU A 68 -8.45 -8.46 3.31
C LEU A 68 -9.87 -8.74 2.79
N GLU A 69 -10.01 -9.07 1.51
CA GLU A 69 -11.29 -9.49 0.94
C GLU A 69 -11.80 -10.79 1.58
N GLU A 70 -10.92 -11.76 1.77
CA GLU A 70 -11.25 -13.02 2.45
C GLU A 70 -11.63 -12.80 3.93
N GLU A 71 -10.86 -11.99 4.66
CA GLU A 71 -11.18 -11.63 6.05
C GLU A 71 -12.54 -10.94 6.17
N ALA A 72 -12.85 -10.02 5.26
CA ALA A 72 -14.15 -9.35 5.21
C ALA A 72 -15.29 -10.33 4.95
N ALA A 73 -15.10 -11.29 4.03
CA ALA A 73 -16.09 -12.32 3.73
C ALA A 73 -16.34 -13.26 4.94
N VAL A 74 -15.27 -13.67 5.64
CA VAL A 74 -15.39 -14.49 6.86
C VAL A 74 -16.11 -13.72 7.96
N LYS A 75 -15.81 -12.43 8.14
CA LYS A 75 -16.49 -11.59 9.12
C LYS A 75 -17.99 -11.46 8.80
N ALA A 76 -18.34 -11.18 7.54
CA ALA A 76 -19.73 -11.11 7.10
C ALA A 76 -20.48 -12.43 7.29
N ALA A 77 -19.84 -13.57 7.02
CA ALA A 77 -20.42 -14.90 7.25
C ALA A 77 -20.67 -15.17 8.74
N ARG A 78 -19.77 -14.76 9.63
CA ARG A 78 -19.95 -14.86 11.09
C ARG A 78 -21.09 -13.96 11.58
N GLU A 79 -21.20 -12.74 11.08
CA GLU A 79 -22.28 -11.82 11.41
C GLU A 79 -23.64 -12.35 10.94
N ALA A 80 -23.72 -12.90 9.73
CA ALA A 80 -24.93 -13.55 9.23
C ALA A 80 -25.34 -14.78 10.08
N ALA A 81 -24.37 -15.60 10.49
CA ALA A 81 -24.63 -16.75 11.37
C ALA A 81 -25.07 -16.34 12.78
N ALA A 82 -24.62 -15.19 13.29
CA ALA A 82 -25.08 -14.65 14.57
C ALA A 82 -26.55 -14.19 14.48
N LEU A 83 -26.92 -13.51 13.40
CA LEU A 83 -28.30 -13.06 13.15
C LEU A 83 -29.29 -14.22 12.97
N ASP A 84 -28.85 -15.35 12.39
CA ASP A 84 -29.70 -16.54 12.23
C ASP A 84 -29.97 -17.25 13.57
N ASN A 85 -28.99 -17.27 14.48
CA ASN A 85 -29.15 -17.88 15.82
C ASN A 85 -30.09 -17.09 16.75
N ASP A 86 -30.22 -15.77 16.56
CA ASP A 86 -31.15 -14.94 17.35
C ASP A 86 -32.63 -15.20 17.02
N ASN A 87 -32.93 -15.87 15.90
CA ASN A 87 -34.31 -16.21 15.49
C ASN A 87 -34.82 -17.55 16.06
N VAL A 88 -34.01 -18.28 16.85
CA VAL A 88 -34.46 -19.52 17.50
C VAL A 88 -35.27 -19.17 18.75
N ALA A 89 -36.60 -19.08 18.60
CA ALA A 89 -37.54 -18.84 19.68
C ALA A 89 -37.31 -19.81 20.86
N LYS A 90 -37.03 -19.26 22.06
CA LYS A 90 -36.95 -20.03 23.31
C LYS A 90 -38.25 -20.82 23.49
N LEU A 91 -38.17 -22.15 23.40
CA LEU A 91 -39.32 -23.03 23.67
C LEU A 91 -39.84 -22.75 25.09
N PRO A 92 -41.17 -22.63 25.28
CA PRO A 92 -41.72 -22.44 26.61
C PRO A 92 -41.42 -23.68 27.45
N SER A 93 -40.78 -23.47 28.61
CA SER A 93 -40.53 -24.51 29.59
C SER A 93 -41.87 -25.08 30.08
N ARG A 94 -42.02 -26.40 29.91
CA ARG A 94 -43.22 -27.16 30.30
C ARG A 94 -43.47 -26.99 31.81
N PRO A 95 -44.70 -26.67 32.25
CA PRO A 95 -45.00 -26.52 33.65
C PRO A 95 -44.89 -27.88 34.35
N VAL A 96 -44.10 -27.91 35.43
CA VAL A 96 -44.08 -29.01 36.39
C VAL A 96 -45.34 -28.87 37.25
N GLY A 97 -46.23 -29.87 37.12
CA GLY A 97 -47.36 -30.08 38.02
C GLY A 97 -46.96 -30.92 39.23
#